data_AF-A0AA90U3I0-F1
#
_entry.id   AF-A0AA90U3I0-F1
#
_cell.length_a   1.000
_cell.length_b   1.000
_cell.length_c   1.000
_cell.angle_alpha   90.00
_cell.angle_beta   90.00
_cell.angle_gamma   90.00
#
_symmetry.space_group_name_H-M   'P 1'
#
loop_
_entity.id
_entity.type
_entity.pdbx_description
1 polymer ?
#
loop_
_entity_poly.entity_id
_entity_poly.type
_entity_poly.pdbx_seq_one_letter_code
_entity_poly.pdbx_strand_id
1 'polypeptide(L)'
;MSALSVGSLIGSLIQTFQSQVTKDPFMLLGFLIPILLIWFSSMGIRLVARRTKVDSPPTMEQKREKFIIPRDFFNVELEQIKDSNFERYLVPMESELRYLKDSYQYFQTLIKRYRKYSSMASSSIKRRKKRGEQGRIDTFNEILNLYNRVRKLQFNTVEFQEEAESE
;
A
#
# COMPACT_ATOMS: atom_id res chain seq x y z
N MET A 1 -19.47 -6.58 -68.90
CA MET A 1 -20.02 -6.39 -67.53
C MET A 1 -18.99 -5.59 -66.74
N SER A 2 -19.45 -4.54 -66.07
CA SER A 2 -18.68 -3.41 -65.55
C SER A 2 -17.63 -3.80 -64.51
N ALA A 3 -16.38 -3.42 -64.74
CA ALA A 3 -15.36 -3.33 -63.70
C ALA A 3 -15.79 -2.20 -62.74
N LEU A 4 -16.40 -2.58 -61.62
CA LEU A 4 -16.65 -1.66 -60.51
C LEU A 4 -15.28 -1.20 -60.00
N SER A 5 -14.93 0.02 -60.36
CA SER A 5 -13.72 0.71 -59.91
C SER A 5 -13.69 0.72 -58.38
N VAL A 6 -12.67 0.13 -57.78
CA VAL A 6 -12.41 0.22 -56.32
C VAL A 6 -12.37 1.69 -55.87
N GLY A 7 -11.95 2.60 -56.75
CA GLY A 7 -11.98 4.04 -56.53
C GLY A 7 -13.40 4.63 -56.43
N SER A 8 -14.38 4.10 -57.18
CA SER A 8 -15.78 4.57 -57.07
C SER A 8 -16.47 4.04 -55.81
N LEU A 9 -16.10 2.86 -55.34
CA LEU A 9 -16.57 2.30 -54.07
C LEU A 9 -15.99 3.05 -52.88
N ILE A 10 -14.69 3.37 -52.89
CA ILE A 10 -14.07 4.16 -51.82
C ILE A 10 -14.63 5.59 -51.83
N GLY A 11 -14.80 6.19 -53.02
CA GLY A 11 -15.38 7.53 -53.17
C GLY A 11 -16.82 7.62 -52.64
N SER A 12 -17.67 6.63 -52.95
CA SER A 12 -19.05 6.60 -52.46
C SER A 12 -19.14 6.38 -50.94
N LEU A 13 -18.25 5.56 -50.38
CA LEU A 13 -18.14 5.37 -48.93
C LEU A 13 -17.71 6.66 -48.21
N ILE A 14 -16.74 7.40 -48.76
CA ILE A 14 -16.28 8.68 -48.19
C ILE A 14 -17.39 9.74 -48.23
N GLN A 15 -18.13 9.83 -49.34
CA GLN A 15 -19.25 10.76 -49.47
C GLN A 15 -20.40 10.42 -48.51
N THR A 16 -20.73 9.13 -48.39
CA THR A 16 -21.76 8.66 -47.46
C THR A 16 -21.33 8.94 -46.01
N PHE A 17 -20.06 8.70 -45.67
CA PHE A 17 -19.48 9.03 -44.37
C PHE A 17 -19.54 10.53 -44.08
N GLN A 18 -19.13 11.39 -45.01
CA GLN A 18 -19.24 12.85 -44.84
C GLN A 18 -20.69 13.30 -44.61
N SER A 19 -21.65 12.71 -45.32
CA SER A 19 -23.07 13.02 -45.16
C SER A 19 -23.65 12.55 -43.81
N GLN A 20 -23.12 11.46 -43.25
CA GLN A 20 -23.51 10.93 -41.94
C GLN A 20 -22.91 11.78 -40.82
N VAL A 21 -21.64 12.15 -40.96
CA VAL A 21 -20.90 13.00 -40.01
C VAL A 21 -21.51 14.39 -39.88
N THR A 22 -22.02 14.98 -40.97
CA THR A 22 -22.70 16.29 -40.91
C THR A 22 -24.07 16.22 -40.26
N LYS A 23 -24.73 15.05 -40.29
CA LYS A 23 -26.04 14.84 -39.66
C LYS A 23 -25.94 14.48 -38.17
N ASP A 24 -24.92 13.72 -37.78
CA ASP A 24 -24.66 13.39 -36.38
C ASP A 24 -23.15 13.48 -36.06
N PRO A 25 -22.70 14.62 -35.51
CA PRO A 25 -21.29 14.81 -35.16
C PRO A 25 -20.84 13.92 -33.98
N PHE A 26 -21.75 13.35 -33.19
CA PHE A 26 -21.40 12.46 -32.08
C PHE A 26 -21.02 11.04 -32.55
N MET A 27 -21.44 10.66 -33.77
CA MET A 27 -20.99 9.42 -34.42
C MET A 27 -19.46 9.37 -34.58
N LEU A 28 -18.84 10.51 -34.89
CA LEU A 28 -17.38 10.62 -34.95
C LEU A 28 -16.73 10.32 -33.60
N LEU A 29 -17.30 10.82 -32.49
CA LEU A 29 -16.77 10.57 -31.16
C LEU A 29 -16.84 9.07 -30.83
N GLY A 30 -17.96 8.41 -31.14
CA GLY A 30 -18.11 6.96 -30.95
C GLY A 30 -17.09 6.11 -31.71
N PHE A 31 -16.65 6.57 -32.88
CA PHE A 31 -15.63 5.90 -33.69
C PHE A 31 -14.19 6.29 -33.31
N LEU A 32 -13.95 7.57 -33.01
CA LEU A 32 -12.62 8.12 -32.73
C LEU A 32 -12.11 7.72 -31.34
N ILE A 33 -12.99 7.65 -30.33
CA ILE A 33 -12.62 7.31 -28.94
C ILE A 33 -11.98 5.91 -28.84
N PRO A 34 -12.55 4.83 -29.41
CA PRO A 34 -11.93 3.51 -29.41
C PRO A 34 -10.56 3.49 -30.09
N ILE A 35 -10.41 4.20 -31.22
CA ILE A 35 -9.15 4.27 -31.97
C ILE A 35 -8.08 4.98 -31.14
N LEU A 36 -8.43 6.10 -30.51
CA LEU A 36 -7.53 6.82 -29.61
C LEU A 36 -7.16 5.99 -28.38
N LEU A 37 -8.10 5.23 -27.79
CA LEU A 37 -7.81 4.32 -26.67
C LEU A 37 -6.80 3.23 -27.06
N ILE A 38 -6.93 2.62 -28.23
CA ILE A 38 -5.95 1.65 -28.74
C ILE A 38 -4.58 2.32 -28.96
N TRP A 39 -4.58 3.54 -29.47
CA TRP A 39 -3.35 4.29 -29.70
C TRP A 39 -2.63 4.66 -28.39
N PHE A 40 -3.35 5.21 -27.40
CA PHE A 40 -2.81 5.55 -26.08
C PHE A 40 -2.37 4.32 -25.29
N SER A 41 -3.13 3.22 -25.32
CA SER A 41 -2.74 1.97 -24.65
C SER A 41 -1.48 1.36 -25.25
N SER A 42 -1.37 1.32 -26.58
CA SER A 42 -0.15 0.87 -27.28
C SER A 42 1.07 1.74 -26.95
N MET A 43 0.89 3.06 -26.91
CA MET A 43 1.93 4.01 -26.50
C MET A 43 2.36 3.81 -25.04
N GLY A 44 1.40 3.61 -24.13
CA GLY A 44 1.64 3.33 -22.73
C GLY A 44 2.42 2.04 -22.51
N ILE A 45 2.04 0.95 -23.20
CA ILE A 45 2.75 -0.33 -23.15
C ILE A 45 4.20 -0.16 -23.62
N ARG A 46 4.46 0.58 -24.71
CA ARG A 46 5.83 0.83 -25.19
C ARG A 46 6.68 1.62 -24.19
N LEU A 47 6.08 2.60 -23.49
CA LEU A 47 6.78 3.39 -22.48
C LEU A 47 7.13 2.55 -21.24
N VAL A 48 6.23 1.67 -20.80
CA VAL A 48 6.46 0.75 -19.67
C VAL A 48 7.45 -0.34 -20.05
N ALA A 49 7.33 -0.93 -21.25
CA ALA A 49 8.23 -1.97 -21.74
C ALA A 49 9.69 -1.51 -21.87
N ARG A 50 9.93 -0.20 -22.13
CA ARG A 50 11.28 0.38 -22.10
C ARG A 50 11.86 0.49 -20.70
N ARG A 51 11.03 0.47 -19.65
CA ARG A 51 11.47 0.55 -18.23
C ARG A 51 11.70 -0.82 -17.60
N THR A 52 11.05 -1.87 -18.12
CA THR A 52 11.32 -3.24 -17.69
C THR A 52 12.65 -3.68 -18.29
N LYS A 53 13.64 -3.97 -17.43
CA LYS A 53 14.87 -4.68 -17.83
C LYS A 53 14.43 -5.96 -18.54
N VAL A 54 14.63 -6.03 -19.86
CA VAL A 54 14.50 -7.27 -20.60
C VAL A 54 15.57 -8.21 -20.04
N ASP A 55 15.18 -9.39 -19.57
CA ASP A 55 16.12 -10.41 -19.14
C ASP A 55 17.11 -10.64 -20.27
N SER A 56 18.33 -10.17 -20.04
CA SER A 56 19.42 -10.31 -20.99
C SER A 56 19.74 -11.80 -21.10
N PRO A 57 20.23 -12.29 -22.26
CA PRO A 57 20.74 -13.65 -22.32
C PRO A 57 21.76 -13.86 -21.21
N PRO A 58 21.76 -15.04 -20.56
CA PRO A 58 22.50 -15.23 -19.32
C PRO A 58 23.98 -14.90 -19.51
N THR A 59 24.49 -13.95 -18.73
CA THR A 59 25.85 -13.41 -18.88
C THR A 59 26.82 -14.18 -18.00
N MET A 60 28.09 -14.26 -18.41
CA MET A 60 29.14 -14.92 -17.62
C MET A 60 29.35 -14.29 -16.23
N GLU A 61 28.88 -13.05 -16.03
CA GLU A 61 28.82 -12.35 -14.76
C GLU A 61 27.78 -12.94 -13.80
N GLN A 62 26.61 -13.39 -14.30
CA GLN A 62 25.58 -14.06 -13.48
C GLN A 62 26.07 -15.42 -12.95
N LYS A 63 26.99 -16.09 -13.64
CA LYS A 63 27.63 -17.32 -13.14
C LYS A 63 28.57 -17.04 -11.94
N ARG A 64 29.02 -15.78 -11.78
CA ARG A 64 29.84 -15.32 -10.66
C ARG A 64 29.02 -14.70 -9.53
N GLU A 65 27.74 -14.40 -9.77
CA GLU A 65 26.83 -14.01 -8.70
C GLU A 65 26.69 -15.19 -7.74
N LYS A 66 27.05 -14.96 -6.47
CA LYS A 66 26.75 -15.92 -5.41
C LYS A 66 25.24 -15.97 -5.30
N PHE A 67 24.64 -17.05 -5.77
CA PHE A 67 23.25 -17.35 -5.49
C PHE A 67 23.13 -17.55 -3.98
N ILE A 68 22.69 -16.51 -3.27
CA ILE A 68 22.38 -16.61 -1.85
C ILE A 68 21.08 -17.39 -1.78
N ILE A 69 21.20 -18.72 -1.71
CA ILE A 69 20.08 -19.56 -1.28
C ILE A 69 19.67 -18.99 0.07
N PRO A 70 18.42 -18.53 0.27
CA PRO A 70 17.94 -18.19 1.59
C PRO A 70 18.19 -19.42 2.45
N ARG A 71 19.17 -19.34 3.36
CA ARG A 71 19.53 -20.48 4.22
C ARG A 71 18.23 -21.00 4.80
N ASP A 72 17.95 -22.29 4.57
CA ASP A 72 16.72 -22.95 5.00
C ASP A 72 16.33 -22.45 6.37
N PHE A 73 15.25 -21.66 6.42
CA PHE A 73 14.63 -21.20 7.65
C PHE A 73 14.52 -22.38 8.63
N PHE A 74 14.13 -23.54 8.10
CA PHE A 74 14.10 -24.81 8.80
C PHE A 74 15.42 -25.23 9.44
N ASN A 75 16.56 -25.16 8.76
CA ASN A 75 17.84 -25.61 9.34
C ASN A 75 18.31 -24.64 10.44
N VAL A 76 18.05 -23.34 10.27
CA VAL A 76 18.37 -22.32 11.28
C VAL A 76 17.48 -22.47 12.52
N GLU A 77 16.18 -22.71 12.35
CA GLU A 77 15.25 -22.99 13.45
C GLU A 77 15.62 -24.31 14.16
N LEU A 78 15.99 -25.36 13.41
CA LEU A 78 16.23 -26.70 13.93
C LEU A 78 17.56 -26.81 14.70
N GLU A 79 18.61 -26.08 14.31
CA GLU A 79 19.82 -25.89 15.12
C GLU A 79 19.51 -25.19 16.44
N GLN A 80 18.58 -24.24 16.45
CA GLN A 80 18.26 -23.47 17.66
C GLN A 80 17.34 -24.19 18.63
N ILE A 81 16.41 -25.01 18.12
CA ILE A 81 15.60 -25.91 18.94
C ILE A 81 16.53 -26.92 19.66
N LYS A 82 17.56 -27.43 18.97
CA LYS A 82 18.57 -28.31 19.57
C LYS A 82 19.36 -27.61 20.68
N ASP A 83 19.68 -26.33 20.51
CA ASP A 83 20.43 -25.54 21.49
C ASP A 83 19.57 -25.03 22.67
N SER A 84 18.26 -25.34 22.72
CA SER A 84 17.34 -24.87 23.78
C SER A 84 17.39 -23.35 23.99
N ASN A 85 17.67 -22.58 22.94
CA ASN A 85 17.90 -21.14 23.02
C ASN A 85 16.55 -20.38 23.04
N PHE A 86 15.80 -20.56 24.12
CA PHE A 86 14.52 -19.88 24.36
C PHE A 86 14.67 -18.35 24.45
N GLU A 87 15.88 -17.86 24.75
CA GLU A 87 16.19 -16.45 24.90
C GLU A 87 15.93 -15.66 23.60
N ARG A 88 16.13 -16.27 22.43
CA ARG A 88 15.79 -15.67 21.12
C ARG A 88 14.31 -15.30 21.00
N TYR A 89 13.42 -16.05 21.63
CA TYR A 89 11.97 -15.80 21.61
C TYR A 89 11.54 -14.88 22.76
N LEU A 90 12.21 -14.98 23.92
CA LEU A 90 11.92 -14.15 25.09
C LEU A 90 12.34 -12.69 24.90
N VAL A 91 13.47 -12.42 24.24
CA VAL A 91 13.98 -11.05 24.06
C VAL A 91 13.01 -10.15 23.25
N PRO A 92 12.46 -10.59 22.09
CA PRO A 92 11.44 -9.84 21.39
C PRO A 92 10.18 -9.61 22.24
N MET A 93 9.70 -10.65 22.93
CA MET A 93 8.53 -10.53 23.82
C MET A 93 8.77 -9.52 24.95
N GLU A 94 9.95 -9.52 25.57
CA GLU A 94 10.31 -8.56 26.61
C GLU A 94 10.34 -7.13 26.05
N SER A 95 10.91 -6.95 24.86
CA SER A 95 10.94 -5.66 24.15
C SER A 95 9.53 -5.14 23.87
N GLU A 96 8.63 -6.00 23.40
CA GLU A 96 7.22 -5.65 23.15
C GLU A 96 6.47 -5.29 24.43
N LEU A 97 6.66 -6.06 25.51
CA LEU A 97 6.07 -5.77 26.82
C LEU A 97 6.59 -4.44 27.40
N ARG A 98 7.90 -4.18 27.25
CA ARG A 98 8.50 -2.91 27.67
C ARG A 98 7.93 -1.74 26.88
N TYR A 99 7.79 -1.87 25.57
CA TYR A 99 7.15 -0.86 24.73
C TYR A 99 5.69 -0.59 25.14
N LEU A 100 4.93 -1.63 25.48
CA LEU A 100 3.56 -1.48 25.96
C LEU A 100 3.50 -0.74 27.31
N LYS A 101 4.39 -1.08 28.23
CA LYS A 101 4.53 -0.40 29.53
C LYS A 101 4.85 1.09 29.36
N ASP A 102 5.80 1.41 28.50
CA ASP A 102 6.19 2.80 28.22
C ASP A 102 5.04 3.58 27.56
N SER A 103 4.33 2.94 26.62
CA SER A 103 3.13 3.50 25.99
C SER A 103 2.04 3.80 27.02
N TYR A 104 1.82 2.92 27.99
CA TYR A 104 0.87 3.15 29.09
C TYR A 104 1.27 4.32 29.98
N GLN A 105 2.55 4.43 30.37
CA GLN A 105 3.04 5.56 31.17
C GLN A 105 2.89 6.89 30.41
N TYR A 106 3.17 6.87 29.11
CA TYR A 106 2.97 8.03 28.26
C TYR A 106 1.49 8.41 28.17
N PHE A 107 0.59 7.44 27.99
CA PHE A 107 -0.86 7.66 28.02
C PHE A 107 -1.34 8.33 29.31
N GLN A 108 -0.86 7.87 30.48
CA GLN A 108 -1.18 8.49 31.77
C GLN A 108 -0.76 9.96 31.82
N THR A 109 0.39 10.29 31.23
CA THR A 109 0.88 11.67 31.14
C THR A 109 -0.03 12.51 30.24
N LEU A 110 -0.46 11.97 29.10
CA LEU A 110 -1.40 12.63 28.19
C LEU A 110 -2.76 12.88 28.84
N ILE A 111 -3.30 11.94 29.63
CA ILE A 111 -4.54 12.14 30.40
C ILE A 111 -4.40 13.34 31.35
N LYS A 112 -3.30 13.40 32.13
CA LYS A 112 -3.06 14.51 33.06
C LYS A 112 -2.99 15.85 32.31
N ARG A 113 -2.29 15.88 31.17
CA ARG A 113 -2.17 17.06 30.31
C ARG A 113 -3.53 17.47 29.71
N TYR A 114 -4.33 16.52 29.26
CA TYR A 114 -5.67 16.74 28.73
C TYR A 114 -6.59 17.37 29.80
N ARG A 115 -6.60 16.83 31.02
CA ARG A 115 -7.37 17.39 32.14
C ARG A 115 -6.96 18.83 32.46
N LYS A 116 -5.65 19.10 32.49
CA LYS A 116 -5.11 20.45 32.67
C LYS A 116 -5.63 21.40 31.59
N TYR A 117 -5.56 21.04 30.31
CA TYR A 117 -6.05 21.89 29.24
C TYR A 117 -7.57 22.04 29.22
N SER A 118 -8.31 20.99 29.59
CA SER A 118 -9.76 21.06 29.79
C SER A 118 -10.15 22.10 30.84
N SER A 119 -9.46 22.12 32.00
CA SER A 119 -9.67 23.17 33.02
C SER A 119 -9.25 24.57 32.55
N MET A 120 -8.27 24.67 31.64
CA MET A 120 -7.88 25.96 31.08
C MET A 120 -8.90 26.48 30.05
N ALA A 121 -9.56 25.58 29.33
CA ALA A 121 -10.59 25.91 28.34
C ALA A 121 -11.86 26.50 28.98
N SER A 122 -12.15 26.16 30.24
CA SER A 122 -13.26 26.76 31.01
C SER A 122 -12.91 28.09 31.67
N SER A 123 -11.68 28.59 31.52
CA SER A 123 -11.25 29.87 32.11
C SER A 123 -12.01 31.07 31.52
N SER A 124 -12.32 32.05 32.37
CA SER A 124 -12.89 33.35 31.96
C SER A 124 -11.93 34.20 31.11
N ILE A 125 -10.62 34.04 31.32
CA ILE A 125 -9.57 34.75 30.57
C ILE A 125 -9.49 34.22 29.11
N LYS A 126 -9.87 35.04 28.12
CA LYS A 126 -9.86 34.69 26.68
C LYS A 126 -8.57 34.02 26.19
N ARG A 127 -7.40 34.59 26.54
CA ARG A 127 -6.09 34.06 26.11
C ARG A 127 -5.81 32.66 26.67
N ARG A 128 -6.19 32.43 27.93
CA ARG A 128 -6.03 31.15 28.63
C ARG A 128 -7.00 30.11 28.07
N LYS A 129 -8.25 30.50 27.84
CA LYS A 129 -9.27 29.68 27.19
C LYS A 129 -8.84 29.18 25.82
N LYS A 130 -8.41 30.08 24.93
CA LYS A 130 -7.92 29.71 23.58
C LYS A 130 -6.73 28.74 23.64
N ARG A 131 -5.78 28.96 24.54
CA ARG A 131 -4.65 28.04 24.76
C ARG A 131 -5.10 26.68 25.31
N GLY A 132 -6.08 26.66 26.21
CA GLY A 132 -6.67 25.45 26.74
C GLY A 132 -7.42 24.63 25.68
N GLU A 133 -8.23 25.29 24.85
CA GLU A 133 -8.94 24.65 23.73
C GLU A 133 -7.97 24.01 22.74
N GLN A 134 -6.95 24.75 22.30
CA GLN A 134 -5.94 24.22 21.39
C GLN A 134 -5.16 23.07 22.01
N GLY A 135 -4.62 23.25 23.22
CA GLY A 135 -3.85 22.20 23.90
C GLY A 135 -4.67 20.94 24.17
N ARG A 136 -5.99 21.08 24.40
CA ARG A 136 -6.90 19.94 24.54
C ARG A 136 -7.03 19.16 23.23
N ILE A 137 -7.20 19.85 22.11
CA ILE A 137 -7.27 19.23 20.77
C ILE A 137 -5.95 18.52 20.44
N ASP A 138 -4.82 19.20 20.64
CA ASP A 138 -3.49 18.65 20.35
C ASP A 138 -3.22 17.39 21.19
N THR A 139 -3.52 17.44 22.49
CA THR A 139 -3.35 16.28 23.39
C THR A 139 -4.30 15.14 23.02
N PHE A 140 -5.52 15.44 22.57
CA PHE A 140 -6.45 14.41 22.10
C PHE A 140 -5.94 13.70 20.84
N ASN A 141 -5.38 14.45 19.89
CA ASN A 141 -4.77 13.90 18.70
C ASN A 141 -3.55 13.03 19.05
N GLU A 142 -2.73 13.44 20.03
CA GLU A 142 -1.62 12.63 20.54
C GLU A 142 -2.11 11.30 21.15
N ILE A 143 -3.24 11.31 21.89
CA ILE A 143 -3.86 10.10 22.43
C ILE A 143 -4.32 9.16 21.30
N LEU A 144 -4.99 9.69 20.27
CA LEU A 144 -5.41 8.90 19.12
C LEU A 144 -4.22 8.30 18.37
N ASN A 145 -3.15 9.07 18.19
CA ASN A 145 -1.92 8.59 17.57
C ASN A 145 -1.27 7.47 18.37
N LEU A 146 -1.25 7.59 19.71
CA LEU A 146 -0.76 6.52 20.59
C LEU A 146 -1.60 5.26 20.46
N TYR A 147 -2.93 5.39 20.45
CA TYR A 147 -3.84 4.26 20.25
C TYR A 147 -3.60 3.56 18.90
N ASN A 148 -3.45 4.34 17.83
CA ASN A 148 -3.13 3.80 16.51
C ASN A 148 -1.78 3.10 16.44
N ARG A 149 -0.79 3.52 17.23
CA ARG A 149 0.51 2.84 17.34
C ARG A 149 0.38 1.51 18.08
N VAL A 150 -0.31 1.51 19.22
CA VAL A 150 -0.54 0.29 20.01
C VAL A 150 -1.39 -0.72 19.24
N ARG A 151 -2.41 -0.27 18.50
CA ARG A 151 -3.24 -1.15 17.65
C ARG A 151 -2.44 -1.92 16.59
N LYS A 152 -1.31 -1.38 16.13
CA LYS A 152 -0.45 -2.04 15.14
C LYS A 152 0.44 -3.13 15.75
N LEU A 153 0.54 -3.21 17.07
CA LEU A 153 1.11 -4.37 17.76
C LEU A 153 0.08 -5.50 17.68
N GLN A 154 0.05 -6.22 16.56
CA GLN A 154 -0.67 -7.48 16.50
C GLN A 154 0.17 -8.51 17.24
N PHE A 155 -0.28 -8.93 18.42
CA PHE A 155 0.28 -10.10 19.07
C PHE A 155 -0.10 -11.32 18.23
N ASN A 156 0.88 -11.97 17.62
CA ASN A 156 0.65 -13.25 16.95
C ASN A 156 0.35 -14.29 18.03
N THR A 157 -0.92 -14.66 18.18
CA THR A 157 -1.32 -15.76 19.05
C THR A 157 -0.78 -17.06 18.45
N VAL A 158 0.20 -17.68 19.11
CA VAL A 158 0.66 -19.03 18.74
C VAL A 158 -0.32 -20.00 19.39
N GLU A 159 -1.26 -20.53 18.60
CA GLU A 159 -2.13 -21.62 19.02
C GLU A 159 -1.32 -22.92 18.98
N PHE A 160 -1.04 -23.50 20.15
CA PHE A 160 -0.50 -24.85 20.23
C PHE A 160 -1.66 -25.82 20.02
N GLN A 161 -1.65 -26.59 18.93
CA GLN A 161 -2.50 -27.76 18.83
C GLN A 161 -1.98 -28.76 19.87
N GLU A 162 -2.75 -29.01 20.91
CA GLU A 162 -2.52 -30.15 21.81
C GLU A 162 -2.56 -31.41 20.95
N GLU A 163 -1.39 -32.00 20.70
CA GLU A 163 -1.30 -33.36 20.17
C GLU A 163 -1.98 -34.25 21.20
N ALA A 164 -3.20 -34.70 20.88
CA ALA A 164 -3.91 -35.68 21.68
C ALA A 164 -2.99 -36.89 21.84
N GLU A 165 -2.50 -37.10 23.07
CA GLU A 165 -1.79 -38.30 23.48
C GLU A 165 -2.67 -39.50 23.14
N SER A 166 -2.33 -40.17 22.05
CA SER A 166 -2.87 -41.47 21.70
C SER A 166 -2.13 -42.51 22.52
N GLU A 167 -2.67 -42.85 23.69
CA GLU A 167 -2.46 -44.14 24.35
C GLU A 167 -3.54 -45.15 23.91
#